data_AF-A0A420CTA8-F1
#
_entry.id   AF-A0A420CTA8-F1
#
_cell.length_a   1.000
_cell.length_b   1.000
_cell.length_c   1.000
_cell.angle_alpha   90.00
_cell.angle_beta   90.00
_cell.angle_gamma   90.00
#
_symmetry.space_group_name_H-M   'P 1'
#
loop_
_entity.id
_entity.type
_entity.pdbx_description
1 polymer ?
#
loop_
_entity_poly.entity_id
_entity_poly.type
_entity_poly.pdbx_seq_one_letter_code
_entity_poly.pdbx_strand_id
1 'polypeptide(L)'
;MSEMSDFRENYIKQLEREAEKALKDNEKIILEFIHFATNKNLELTTQNFKYTQISGIIVESPDILLKLNEDLFPDKGELLDYKMRSSI
;
A
#
# COMPACT_ATOMS: atom_id res chain seq x y z
N MET A 1 -29.79 22.58 -5.85
CA MET A 1 -28.76 21.52 -5.76
C MET A 1 -29.46 20.24 -6.14
N SER A 2 -28.96 19.48 -7.11
CA SER A 2 -29.66 18.30 -7.62
C SER A 2 -29.42 17.12 -6.67
N GLU A 3 -30.42 16.30 -6.39
CA GLU A 3 -30.31 15.15 -5.46
C GLU A 3 -29.12 14.22 -5.78
N MET A 4 -28.68 14.21 -7.04
CA MET A 4 -27.52 13.46 -7.52
C MET A 4 -26.16 14.01 -7.02
N SER A 5 -26.05 15.32 -6.75
CA SER A 5 -24.85 15.88 -6.11
C SER A 5 -24.73 15.41 -4.66
N ASP A 6 -25.84 15.43 -3.95
CA ASP A 6 -25.88 15.13 -2.52
C ASP A 6 -25.61 13.63 -2.26
N PHE A 7 -26.14 12.76 -3.11
CA PHE A 7 -25.82 11.33 -3.07
C PHE A 7 -24.33 11.06 -3.25
N ARG A 8 -23.71 11.69 -4.26
CA ARG A 8 -22.28 11.51 -4.55
C ARG A 8 -21.41 11.98 -3.38
N GLU A 9 -21.71 13.14 -2.80
CA GLU A 9 -20.97 13.66 -1.66
C GLU A 9 -21.08 12.76 -0.43
N ASN A 10 -22.29 12.26 -0.15
CA ASN A 10 -22.51 11.34 0.97
C ASN A 10 -21.75 10.02 0.78
N TYR A 11 -21.70 9.51 -0.46
CA TYR A 11 -20.93 8.32 -0.80
C TYR A 11 -19.42 8.53 -0.59
N ILE A 12 -18.87 9.66 -1.05
CA ILE A 12 -17.45 9.99 -0.84
C ILE A 12 -17.12 10.08 0.66
N LYS A 13 -17.94 10.78 1.45
CA LYS A 13 -17.77 10.87 2.91
C LYS A 13 -17.88 9.52 3.61
N GLN A 14 -18.65 8.59 3.06
CA GLN A 14 -18.71 7.22 3.59
C GLN A 14 -17.40 6.49 3.33
N LEU A 15 -16.87 6.57 2.11
CA LEU A 15 -15.58 5.96 1.75
C LEU A 15 -14.43 6.50 2.59
N GLU A 16 -14.40 7.81 2.86
CA GLU A 16 -13.40 8.44 3.73
C GLU A 16 -13.47 7.89 5.16
N ARG A 17 -14.67 7.82 5.75
CA ARG A 17 -14.87 7.28 7.09
C ARG A 17 -14.50 5.80 7.19
N GLU A 18 -14.83 5.02 6.17
CA GLU A 18 -14.44 3.61 6.09
C GLU A 18 -12.92 3.46 6.02
N ALA A 19 -12.25 4.29 5.21
CA ALA A 19 -10.79 4.29 5.10
C ALA A 19 -10.12 4.66 6.42
N GLU A 20 -10.56 5.73 7.08
CA GLU A 20 -10.04 6.12 8.39
C GLU A 20 -10.19 5.00 9.42
N LYS A 21 -11.37 4.39 9.47
CA LYS A 21 -11.64 3.28 10.38
C LYS A 21 -10.73 2.08 10.08
N ALA A 22 -10.62 1.68 8.81
CA ALA A 22 -9.79 0.53 8.42
C ALA A 22 -8.31 0.75 8.76
N LEU A 23 -7.77 1.95 8.52
CA LEU A 23 -6.39 2.29 8.87
C LEU A 23 -6.18 2.28 10.39
N LYS A 24 -7.13 2.83 11.16
CA LYS A 24 -7.07 2.84 12.62
C LYS A 24 -7.16 1.45 13.22
N ASP A 25 -8.11 0.63 12.75
CA ASP A 25 -8.32 -0.74 13.24
C ASP A 25 -7.09 -1.63 12.98
N ASN A 26 -6.24 -1.26 12.00
CA ASN A 26 -5.02 -1.99 11.63
C ASN A 26 -3.73 -1.22 11.97
N GLU A 27 -3.80 -0.18 12.80
CA GLU A 27 -2.66 0.70 13.12
C GLU A 27 -1.44 -0.09 13.59
N LYS A 28 -1.64 -1.11 14.44
CA LYS A 28 -0.57 -1.97 14.93
C LYS A 28 0.18 -2.68 13.79
N ILE A 29 -0.54 -3.28 12.85
CA ILE A 29 0.05 -4.01 11.71
C ILE A 29 0.79 -3.03 10.79
N ILE A 30 0.23 -1.84 10.57
CA ILE A 30 0.87 -0.77 9.79
C ILE A 30 2.19 -0.36 10.42
N LEU A 31 2.22 -0.13 11.74
CA LEU A 31 3.42 0.25 12.47
C LEU A 31 4.47 -0.88 12.47
N GLU A 32 4.06 -2.13 12.64
CA GLU A 32 4.95 -3.29 12.53
C GLU A 32 5.57 -3.40 11.12
N PHE A 33 4.78 -3.17 10.08
CA PHE A 33 5.28 -3.15 8.71
C PHE A 33 6.24 -1.98 8.46
N ILE A 34 5.93 -0.77 8.96
CA ILE A 34 6.84 0.38 8.90
C ILE A 34 8.17 0.03 9.57
N HIS A 35 8.14 -0.57 10.76
CA HIS A 35 9.37 -0.97 11.45
C HIS A 35 10.18 -1.99 10.65
N PHE A 36 9.51 -3.00 10.06
CA PHE A 36 10.14 -3.96 9.17
C PHE A 36 10.78 -3.30 7.94
N ALA A 37 10.07 -2.37 7.30
CA ALA A 37 10.54 -1.62 6.14
C ALA A 37 11.77 -0.76 6.48
N THR A 38 11.78 -0.10 7.63
CA THR A 38 12.94 0.69 8.10
C THR A 38 14.19 -0.17 8.23
N ASN A 39 14.07 -1.41 8.71
CA ASN A 39 15.19 -2.35 8.78
C ASN A 39 15.74 -2.76 7.39
N LYS A 40 14.99 -2.50 6.32
CA LYS A 40 15.36 -2.69 4.91
C LYS A 40 15.71 -1.36 4.20
N ASN A 41 15.99 -0.30 4.96
CA ASN A 41 16.26 1.05 4.45
C ASN A 41 15.12 1.64 3.61
N LEU A 42 13.88 1.26 3.91
CA LEU A 42 12.69 1.83 3.33
C LEU A 42 11.97 2.69 4.36
N GLU A 43 12.10 4.00 4.23
CA GLU A 43 11.40 4.96 5.09
C GLU A 43 9.93 5.06 4.68
N LEU A 44 9.06 4.60 5.56
CA LEU A 44 7.61 4.69 5.43
C LEU A 44 7.02 5.41 6.63
N THR A 45 5.92 6.09 6.39
CA THR A 45 5.09 6.72 7.42
C THR A 45 3.66 6.24 7.26
N THR A 46 2.82 6.49 8.26
CA THR A 46 1.38 6.18 8.18
C THR A 46 0.68 6.89 7.01
N GLN A 47 1.22 8.01 6.52
CA GLN A 47 0.70 8.74 5.36
C GLN A 47 0.88 8.00 4.03
N ASN A 48 1.80 7.03 3.98
CA ASN A 48 1.99 6.18 2.81
C ASN A 48 0.88 5.13 2.67
N PHE A 49 0.03 4.96 3.68
CA PHE A 49 -1.01 3.93 3.68
C PHE A 49 -2.36 4.51 3.32
N LYS A 50 -3.07 3.82 2.45
CA LYS A 50 -4.45 4.14 2.07
C LYS A 50 -5.30 2.90 2.16
N TYR A 51 -6.60 3.09 2.21
CA TYR A 51 -7.55 2.00 2.13
C TYR A 51 -8.45 2.18 0.91
N THR A 52 -8.68 1.09 0.20
CA THR A 52 -9.71 0.99 -0.82
C THR A 52 -10.57 -0.23 -0.55
N GLN A 53 -11.86 -0.16 -0.83
CA GLN A 53 -12.76 -1.29 -0.60
C GLN A 53 -12.37 -2.55 -1.42
N ILE A 54 -11.74 -2.35 -2.58
CA ILE A 54 -11.39 -3.44 -3.51
C ILE A 54 -10.08 -4.12 -3.09
N SER A 55 -9.06 -3.34 -2.75
CA SER A 55 -7.69 -3.86 -2.50
C SER A 55 -7.31 -3.88 -1.04
N GLY A 56 -8.15 -3.39 -0.13
CA GLY A 56 -7.85 -3.25 1.29
C GLY A 56 -6.83 -2.15 1.57
N ILE A 57 -5.93 -2.39 2.54
CA ILE A 57 -4.86 -1.47 2.90
C ILE A 57 -3.73 -1.59 1.88
N ILE A 58 -3.39 -0.48 1.25
CA ILE A 58 -2.31 -0.36 0.28
C ILE A 58 -1.22 0.56 0.85
N VAL A 59 0.02 0.32 0.44
CA VAL A 59 1.17 1.19 0.73
C VAL A 59 1.71 1.76 -0.57
N GLU A 60 1.87 3.08 -0.62
CA GLU A 60 2.45 3.79 -1.75
C GLU A 60 3.90 4.14 -1.45
N SER A 61 4.82 3.56 -2.22
CA SER A 61 6.25 3.75 -2.05
C SER A 61 7.02 3.42 -3.33
N PRO A 62 8.06 4.21 -3.68
CA PRO A 62 8.89 3.92 -4.84
C PRO A 62 9.76 2.69 -4.59
N ASP A 63 9.77 1.78 -5.57
CA ASP A 63 10.64 0.61 -5.62
C ASP A 63 10.51 -0.34 -4.41
N ILE A 64 9.35 -0.34 -3.75
CA ILE A 64 9.11 -1.17 -2.55
C ILE A 64 9.37 -2.65 -2.80
N LEU A 65 9.01 -3.16 -3.97
CA LEU A 65 9.23 -4.56 -4.33
C LEU A 65 10.72 -4.88 -4.47
N LEU A 66 11.49 -4.00 -5.12
CA LEU A 66 12.94 -4.16 -5.29
C LEU A 66 13.68 -4.08 -3.95
N LYS A 67 13.23 -3.21 -3.04
CA LYS A 67 13.86 -3.04 -1.72
C LYS A 67 13.52 -4.18 -0.75
N LEU A 68 12.33 -4.76 -0.85
CA LEU A 68 11.89 -5.85 0.03
C LEU A 68 12.28 -7.23 -0.48
N ASN A 69 12.61 -7.38 -1.77
CA ASN A 69 12.92 -8.67 -2.38
C ASN A 69 14.25 -8.63 -3.15
N GLU A 70 15.29 -9.18 -2.55
CA GLU A 70 16.65 -9.26 -3.11
C GLU A 70 16.76 -10.21 -4.31
N ASP A 71 15.75 -11.06 -4.53
CA ASP A 71 15.68 -11.96 -5.67
C ASP A 71 15.13 -11.24 -6.91
N LEU A 72 14.48 -10.06 -6.77
CA LEU A 72 14.00 -9.24 -7.89
C LEU A 72 15.08 -8.30 -8.42
N PHE A 73 15.15 -8.15 -9.74
CA PHE A 73 16.04 -7.19 -10.39
C PHE A 73 15.40 -6.60 -11.66
N PRO A 74 15.79 -5.38 -12.06
CA PRO A 74 15.30 -4.79 -13.31
C PRO A 74 15.76 -5.60 -14.53
N ASP A 75 14.83 -5.86 -15.44
CA ASP A 75 15.09 -6.41 -16.78
C ASP A 75 14.82 -5.35 -17.86
N LYS A 76 14.99 -5.71 -19.13
CA LYS A 76 14.73 -4.86 -20.28
C LYS A 76 13.29 -4.34 -20.27
N GLY A 77 13.13 -3.05 -20.60
CA GLY A 77 11.82 -2.45 -20.83
C GLY A 77 11.01 -2.17 -19.56
N GLU A 78 11.66 -1.79 -18.46
CA GLU A 78 11.00 -1.43 -17.17
C GLU A 78 10.27 -2.59 -16.49
N LEU A 79 10.54 -3.82 -16.91
CA LEU A 79 10.03 -5.03 -16.28
C LEU A 79 10.96 -5.49 -15.15
N LEU A 80 10.45 -6.39 -14.31
CA LEU A 80 11.20 -7.05 -13.25
C LEU A 80 11.37 -8.54 -13.58
N ASP A 81 12.58 -9.04 -13.41
CA ASP A 81 12.91 -10.47 -13.46
C ASP A 81 13.36 -10.93 -12.06
N TYR A 82 13.49 -12.25 -11.86
CA TYR A 82 13.81 -12.83 -10.56
C TYR A 82 14.85 -13.94 -10.66
N LYS A 83 15.66 -14.09 -9.62
CA LYS A 83 16.62 -15.19 -9.51
C LYS A 83 15.86 -16.51 -9.30
N MET A 84 15.78 -17.32 -10.35
CA MET A 84 15.41 -18.74 -10.20
C MET A 84 16.43 -19.41 -9.28
N ARG A 85 16.01 -19.80 -8.07
CA ARG A 85 16.82 -20.69 -7.24
C ARG A 85 16.81 -22.05 -7.92
N SER A 86 17.91 -22.45 -8.53
CA SER A 86 18.13 -23.84 -8.92
C SER A 86 18.03 -24.68 -7.65
N SER A 87 16.98 -25.49 -7.56
CA SER A 87 16.88 -26.54 -6.54
C SER A 87 18.13 -27.42 -6.65
N ILE A 88 18.91 -27.46 -5.58
CA ILE A 88 20.01 -28.41 -5.39
C ILE A 88 19.40 -29.76 -5.01
#